data_AF-A0A9P7ET32-F1
#
_entry.id   AF-A0A9P7ET32-F1
#
_cell.length_a   1.000
_cell.length_b   1.000
_cell.length_c   1.000
_cell.angle_alpha   90.00
_cell.angle_beta   90.00
_cell.angle_gamma   90.00
#
_symmetry.space_group_name_H-M   'P 1'
#
loop_
_entity.id
_entity.type
_entity.pdbx_description
1 polymer ?
#
loop_
_entity_poly.entity_id
_entity_poly.type
_entity_poly.pdbx_seq_one_letter_code
_entity_poly.pdbx_strand_id
1 'polypeptide(L)'
;LSVVRNAYFNPLLAPGGGATEMAISVGLHTKARSVTGVEGWPFRAVADAMEVILWTLVQNSSGNAIWVLTELGVGDHSSVENLPLIYDFR
;
A
#
# COMPACT_ATOMS: atom_id res chain seq x y z
N LEU A 1 22.34 -8.77 -15.37
CA LEU A 1 22.05 -9.76 -14.30
C LEU A 1 22.03 -9.15 -12.88
N SER A 2 21.89 -7.83 -12.71
CA SER A 2 22.03 -7.18 -11.39
C SER A 2 20.99 -7.61 -10.35
N VAL A 3 19.74 -7.87 -10.74
CA VAL A 3 18.69 -8.36 -9.83
C VAL A 3 19.03 -9.77 -9.30
N VAL A 4 19.50 -10.65 -10.18
CA VAL A 4 19.94 -12.02 -9.81
C VAL A 4 21.14 -11.97 -8.87
N ARG A 5 22.07 -11.03 -9.10
CA ARG A 5 23.21 -10.79 -8.19
C ARG A 5 22.75 -10.39 -6.79
N ASN A 6 21.76 -9.50 -6.70
CA ASN A 6 21.21 -9.08 -5.41
C ASN A 6 20.55 -10.25 -4.68
N ALA A 7 19.77 -11.08 -5.39
CA ALA A 7 19.15 -12.28 -4.84
C ALA A 7 20.17 -13.34 -4.37
N TYR A 8 21.34 -13.40 -5.02
CA TYR A 8 22.42 -14.31 -4.60
C TYR A 8 23.08 -13.87 -3.29
N PHE A 9 23.35 -12.57 -3.12
CA PHE A 9 23.98 -12.04 -1.90
C PHE A 9 22.99 -11.81 -0.75
N ASN A 10 21.74 -11.48 -1.06
CA ASN A 10 20.65 -11.34 -0.12
C ASN A 10 19.45 -12.17 -0.61
N PRO A 11 19.24 -13.39 -0.07
CA PRO A 11 18.23 -14.33 -0.56
C PRO A 11 16.80 -13.97 -0.13
N LEU A 12 16.58 -12.83 0.53
CA LEU A 12 15.24 -12.35 0.87
C LEU A 12 14.59 -11.70 -0.35
N LEU A 13 13.44 -12.26 -0.76
CA LEU A 13 12.62 -11.74 -1.85
C LEU A 13 11.23 -11.39 -1.32
N ALA A 14 10.76 -10.21 -1.71
CA ALA A 14 9.40 -9.77 -1.43
C ALA A 14 8.53 -9.93 -2.69
N PRO A 15 7.21 -10.14 -2.54
CA PRO A 15 6.30 -10.18 -3.68
C PRO A 15 6.28 -8.83 -4.41
N GLY A 16 6.27 -8.86 -5.74
CA GLY A 16 6.20 -7.66 -6.58
C GLY A 16 4.77 -7.17 -6.81
N GLY A 17 4.58 -6.36 -7.86
CA GLY A 17 3.25 -5.95 -8.33
C GLY A 17 2.49 -5.02 -7.37
N GLY A 18 3.19 -4.35 -6.45
CA GLY A 18 2.59 -3.45 -5.46
C GLY A 18 2.08 -4.14 -4.18
N ALA A 19 2.21 -5.47 -4.07
CA ALA A 19 1.77 -6.21 -2.89
C ALA A 19 2.60 -5.87 -1.63
N THR A 20 3.91 -5.65 -1.80
CA THR A 20 4.80 -5.28 -0.68
C THR A 20 4.49 -3.88 -0.17
N GLU A 21 4.28 -2.94 -1.08
CA GLU A 21 3.93 -1.55 -0.79
C GLU A 21 2.57 -1.48 -0.07
N MET A 22 1.59 -2.28 -0.49
CA MET A 22 0.29 -2.39 0.19
C MET A 22 0.43 -2.92 1.63
N ALA A 23 1.20 -4.00 1.81
CA ALA A 23 1.42 -4.56 3.15
C ALA A 23 2.09 -3.55 4.11
N ILE A 24 3.02 -2.74 3.59
CA ILE A 24 3.65 -1.66 4.36
C ILE A 24 2.63 -0.57 4.71
N SER A 25 1.78 -0.15 3.77
CA SER A 25 0.70 0.83 4.05
C SER A 25 -0.20 0.36 5.19
N VAL A 26 -0.71 -0.88 5.12
CA VAL A 26 -1.57 -1.45 6.17
C VAL A 26 -0.87 -1.47 7.53
N GLY A 27 0.41 -1.85 7.55
CA GLY A 27 1.24 -1.86 8.76
C GLY A 27 1.43 -0.45 9.35
N LEU A 28 1.69 0.55 8.51
CA LEU A 28 1.86 1.94 8.91
C LEU A 28 0.54 2.56 9.39
N HIS A 29 -0.59 2.25 8.76
CA HIS A 29 -1.90 2.67 9.25
C HIS A 29 -2.22 2.06 10.62
N THR A 30 -1.92 0.78 10.81
CA THR A 30 -2.07 0.12 12.11
C THR A 30 -1.18 0.77 13.16
N LYS A 31 0.06 1.10 12.79
CA LYS A 31 0.99 1.80 13.69
C LYS A 31 0.52 3.23 14.01
N ALA A 32 0.01 3.97 13.03
CA ALA A 32 -0.52 5.32 13.21
C ALA A 32 -1.67 5.35 14.24
N ARG A 33 -2.55 4.33 14.24
CA ARG A 33 -3.62 4.19 15.25
C ARG A 33 -3.09 3.95 16.67
N SER A 34 -1.91 3.35 16.80
CA SER A 34 -1.27 3.12 18.11
C SER A 34 -0.53 4.35 18.65
N VAL A 35 -0.26 5.35 17.80
CA VAL A 35 0.45 6.58 18.18
C VAL A 35 -0.58 7.66 18.50
N THR A 36 -0.53 8.21 19.71
CA THR A 36 -1.45 9.26 20.14
C THR A 36 -0.94 10.65 19.78
N GLY A 37 -1.86 11.56 19.47
CA GLY A 37 -1.52 12.95 19.16
C GLY A 37 -1.05 13.18 17.73
N VAL A 38 -0.32 14.29 17.53
CA VAL A 38 0.05 14.78 16.18
C VAL A 38 1.12 13.90 15.51
N GLU A 39 1.82 13.08 16.29
CA GLU A 39 2.88 12.20 15.80
C GLU A 39 2.36 11.03 14.93
N GLY A 40 1.06 10.72 14.98
CA GLY A 40 0.45 9.71 14.11
C GLY A 40 0.30 10.16 12.66
N TRP A 41 0.26 11.47 12.40
CA TRP A 41 0.03 12.02 11.05
C TRP A 41 1.13 11.67 10.05
N PRO A 42 2.44 11.77 10.39
CA PRO A 42 3.51 11.30 9.51
C PRO A 42 3.37 9.83 9.11
N PHE A 43 3.00 8.93 10.03
CA PHE A 43 2.80 7.52 9.71
C PHE A 43 1.67 7.32 8.71
N ARG A 44 0.56 8.04 8.89
CA ARG A 44 -0.58 8.00 7.96
C ARG A 44 -0.20 8.55 6.59
N ALA A 45 0.50 9.69 6.54
CA ALA A 45 0.91 10.31 5.28
C ALA A 45 1.86 9.40 4.47
N VAL A 46 2.78 8.71 5.14
CA VAL A 46 3.67 7.75 4.47
C VAL A 46 2.91 6.50 4.04
N ALA A 47 1.95 6.02 4.83
CA ALA A 47 1.07 4.90 4.43
C ALA A 47 0.32 5.23 3.14
N ASP A 48 -0.37 6.39 3.10
CA ASP A 48 -1.09 6.87 1.93
C ASP A 48 -0.15 7.02 0.70
N ALA A 49 1.09 7.48 0.90
CA ALA A 49 2.07 7.61 -0.17
C ALA A 49 2.54 6.26 -0.76
N MET A 50 2.59 5.19 0.05
CA MET A 50 2.93 3.85 -0.45
C MET A 50 1.86 3.30 -1.39
N GLU A 51 0.59 3.64 -1.16
CA GLU A 51 -0.52 3.17 -1.99
C GLU A 51 -0.54 3.80 -3.40
N VAL A 52 0.08 4.97 -3.57
CA VAL A 52 0.25 5.63 -4.89
C VAL A 52 0.97 4.72 -5.89
N ILE A 53 1.93 3.91 -5.43
CA ILE A 53 2.70 3.01 -6.30
C ILE A 53 1.78 1.94 -6.90
N LEU A 54 0.98 1.27 -6.07
CA LEU A 54 0.03 0.25 -6.53
C LEU A 54 -1.09 0.87 -7.38
N TRP A 55 -1.61 2.04 -6.99
CA TRP A 55 -2.61 2.77 -7.78
C TRP A 55 -2.11 3.09 -9.20
N THR A 56 -0.85 3.50 -9.30
CA THR A 56 -0.21 3.80 -10.59
C THR A 56 -0.05 2.54 -11.44
N LEU A 57 0.38 1.42 -10.84
CA LEU A 57 0.53 0.14 -11.57
C LEU A 57 -0.81 -0.38 -12.11
N VAL A 58 -1.87 -0.31 -11.31
CA VAL A 58 -3.20 -0.80 -11.73
C VAL A 58 -3.78 0.06 -12.84
N GLN A 59 -3.68 1.39 -12.74
CA GLN A 59 -4.14 2.27 -13.82
C GLN A 59 -3.33 2.13 -15.10
N ASN A 60 -2.00 2.00 -15.00
CA ASN A 60 -1.16 1.74 -16.17
C ASN A 60 -1.54 0.43 -16.87
N SER A 61 -2.11 -0.52 -16.11
CA SER A 61 -2.60 -1.79 -16.61
C SER A 61 -4.08 -1.76 -17.04
N SER A 62 -4.69 -0.56 -17.14
CA SER A 62 -6.13 -0.38 -17.44
C SER A 62 -7.07 -1.12 -16.47
N GLY A 63 -6.59 -1.45 -15.27
CA GLY A 63 -7.37 -2.10 -14.22
C GLY A 63 -8.13 -1.10 -13.36
N ASN A 64 -9.11 -1.60 -12.61
CA ASN A 64 -9.81 -0.78 -11.62
C ASN A 64 -9.03 -0.75 -10.31
N ALA A 65 -8.32 0.36 -10.08
CA ALA A 65 -7.44 0.54 -8.93
C ALA A 65 -8.18 0.44 -7.60
N ILE A 66 -9.41 0.94 -7.49
CA ILE A 66 -10.19 0.93 -6.25
C ILE A 66 -10.48 -0.50 -5.79
N TRP A 67 -10.94 -1.37 -6.71
CA TRP A 67 -11.24 -2.76 -6.39
C TRP A 67 -9.99 -3.55 -5.99
N VAL A 68 -8.89 -3.39 -6.74
CA VAL A 68 -7.63 -4.10 -6.47
C VAL A 68 -6.99 -3.65 -5.15
N LEU A 69 -7.02 -2.35 -4.85
CA LEU A 69 -6.53 -1.82 -3.58
C LEU A 69 -7.38 -2.27 -2.40
N THR A 70 -8.70 -2.36 -2.58
CA THR A 70 -9.60 -2.88 -1.54
C THR A 70 -9.32 -4.36 -1.28
N GLU A 71 -9.18 -5.17 -2.34
CA GLU A 71 -8.89 -6.61 -2.23
C GLU A 71 -7.54 -6.89 -1.55
N LEU A 72 -6.51 -6.12 -1.87
CA LEU A 72 -5.17 -6.28 -1.30
C LEU A 72 -4.99 -5.62 0.08
N GLY A 73 -5.76 -4.58 0.37
CA GLY A 73 -5.66 -3.81 1.62
C GLY A 73 -6.56 -4.29 2.74
N VAL A 74 -7.73 -4.87 2.42
CA VAL A 74 -8.73 -5.30 3.40
C VAL A 74 -9.40 -6.58 2.91
N GLY A 75 -9.02 -7.73 3.49
CA GLY A 75 -9.72 -9.01 3.23
C GLY A 75 -11.16 -9.06 3.76
N ASP A 76 -11.82 -7.93 4.04
CA ASP A 76 -13.15 -7.86 4.62
C ASP A 76 -14.00 -6.73 3.99
N HIS A 77 -15.22 -7.09 3.59
CA HIS A 77 -16.17 -6.29 2.80
C HIS A 77 -16.82 -5.10 3.57
N SER A 78 -16.14 -4.52 4.55
CA SER A 78 -16.77 -3.64 5.55
C SER A 78 -16.38 -2.15 5.45
N SER A 79 -15.58 -1.72 4.47
CA SER A 79 -14.88 -0.42 4.57
C SER A 79 -14.80 0.46 3.33
N VAL A 80 -15.69 0.32 2.32
CA VAL A 80 -15.72 1.26 1.18
C VAL A 80 -15.91 2.72 1.66
N GLU A 81 -16.53 2.92 2.82
CA GLU A 81 -16.72 4.24 3.45
C GLU A 81 -15.47 4.82 4.14
N ASN A 82 -14.37 4.06 4.27
CA ASN A 82 -13.12 4.50 4.91
C ASN A 82 -11.92 4.53 3.96
N LEU A 83 -12.17 4.58 2.65
CA LEU A 83 -11.13 4.79 1.65
C LEU A 83 -10.39 6.11 1.97
N PRO A 84 -9.05 6.12 2.10
CA PRO A 84 -8.33 7.38 2.29
C PRO A 84 -8.63 8.35 1.14
N LEU A 85 -8.61 9.65 1.44
CA LEU A 85 -9.05 10.74 0.54
C LEU A 85 -8.38 10.72 -0.85
N ILE A 86 -7.24 10.07 -0.98
CA ILE A 86 -6.55 9.81 -2.26
C ILE A 86 -7.45 9.02 -3.24
N TYR A 87 -8.39 8.21 -2.75
CA TYR A 87 -9.33 7.45 -3.58
C TYR A 87 -10.64 8.19 -3.87
N ASP A 88 -10.88 9.33 -3.23
CA ASP A 88 -12.06 10.18 -3.44
C ASP A 88 -11.80 11.32 -4.43
N PHE A 89 -11.00 11.04 -5.47
CA PHE A 89 -10.93 11.90 -6.66
C PHE A 89 -11.98 11.40 -7.66
N ARG A 90 -13.20 11.93 -7.53
CA ARG A 90 -14.10 12.11 -8.69
C ARG A 90 -13.48 13.07 -9.71
#